data_AF-A0A5J4PN04-F1
#
_entry.id   AF-A0A5J4PN04-F1
#
_cell.length_a   1.000
_cell.length_b   1.000
_cell.length_c   1.000
_cell.angle_alpha   90.00
_cell.angle_beta   90.00
_cell.angle_gamma   90.00
#
_symmetry.space_group_name_H-M   'P 1'
#
loop_
_entity.id
_entity.type
_entity.pdbx_description
1 polymer ?
#
loop_
_entity_poly.entity_id
_entity_poly.type
_entity_poly.pdbx_seq_one_letter_code
_entity_poly.pdbx_strand_id
1 'polypeptide(L)'
;MDFGTLGRSISRSGNGSNISSDVLDKLSVVDPEKANDYQAWKAHLSGASFPEPGNKYFWKSDIMTHRGENYYLSAKIISKRTYGTECLNTENLLGYNLPLGATNILTHGMEYKGIYPTWDWIKVPGVTSAQDTDAAKMPDKYLIGSNDFGGGVSNGLIGVVAYEHNYKNVQAYKAYFMIGDAMVC
;
A
#
# COMPACT_ATOMS: atom_id res chain seq x y z
N MET A 1 -5.19 -4.00 6.98
CA MET A 1 -3.79 -3.85 6.53
C MET A 1 -3.75 -3.44 5.06
N ASP A 2 -2.75 -2.66 4.65
CA ASP A 2 -2.60 -2.25 3.26
C ASP A 2 -2.07 -3.40 2.38
N PHE A 3 -2.75 -3.75 1.28
CA PHE A 3 -2.28 -4.79 0.36
C PHE A 3 -0.92 -4.46 -0.29
N GLY A 4 -0.58 -3.18 -0.43
CA GLY A 4 0.70 -2.70 -0.92
C GLY A 4 1.89 -3.08 -0.02
N THR A 5 1.66 -3.47 1.23
CA THR A 5 2.72 -3.83 2.18
C THR A 5 2.87 -5.34 2.39
N LEU A 6 2.10 -6.18 1.68
CA LEU A 6 2.09 -7.63 1.91
C LEU A 6 3.17 -8.39 1.12
N GLY A 7 3.73 -7.81 0.06
CA GLY A 7 4.59 -8.56 -0.87
C GLY A 7 3.83 -9.76 -1.44
N ARG A 8 4.51 -10.89 -1.65
CA ARG A 8 3.87 -12.10 -2.20
C ARG A 8 2.85 -12.74 -1.28
N SER A 9 2.91 -12.45 0.02
CA SER A 9 1.99 -13.04 1.00
C SER A 9 0.53 -12.63 0.74
N ILE A 10 0.29 -11.62 -0.10
CA ILE A 10 -1.03 -11.25 -0.62
C ILE A 10 -1.81 -12.43 -1.21
N SER A 11 -1.12 -13.44 -1.78
CA SER A 11 -1.76 -14.63 -2.36
C SER A 11 -2.08 -15.72 -1.34
N ARG A 12 -1.75 -15.53 -0.06
CA ARG A 12 -2.02 -16.52 1.00
C ARG A 12 -3.42 -16.32 1.59
N SER A 13 -4.09 -17.43 1.90
CA SER A 13 -5.33 -17.40 2.66
C SER A 13 -5.11 -16.82 4.06
N GLY A 14 -5.99 -15.94 4.51
CA GLY A 14 -5.97 -15.39 5.87
C GLY A 14 -4.86 -14.37 6.18
N ASN A 15 -4.16 -13.86 5.17
CA ASN A 15 -3.08 -12.89 5.37
C ASN A 15 -3.58 -11.44 5.55
N GLY A 16 -2.70 -10.56 6.04
CA GLY A 16 -3.00 -9.13 6.25
C GLY A 16 -3.60 -8.80 7.61
N SER A 17 -3.31 -9.62 8.62
CA SER A 17 -3.74 -9.40 10.01
C SER A 17 -3.04 -8.19 10.62
N ASN A 18 -3.78 -7.41 11.41
CA ASN A 18 -3.21 -6.32 12.20
C ASN A 18 -2.29 -6.86 13.31
N ILE A 19 -1.45 -5.98 13.86
CA ILE A 19 -0.72 -6.25 15.11
C ILE A 19 -1.71 -6.67 16.22
N SER A 20 -1.38 -7.68 17.01
CA SER A 20 -2.27 -8.15 18.07
C SER A 20 -2.26 -7.22 19.29
N SER A 21 -3.38 -7.19 20.03
CA SER A 21 -3.50 -6.45 21.30
C SER A 21 -2.41 -6.85 22.30
N ASP A 22 -2.08 -8.14 22.36
CA ASP A 22 -1.09 -8.67 23.30
C ASP A 22 0.31 -8.13 23.01
N VAL A 23 0.63 -7.86 21.74
CA VAL A 23 1.91 -7.23 21.37
C VAL A 23 1.91 -5.77 21.79
N LEU A 24 0.80 -5.04 21.63
CA LEU A 24 0.68 -3.65 22.09
C LEU A 24 0.77 -3.53 23.62
N ASP A 25 0.19 -4.49 24.35
CA ASP A 25 0.30 -4.54 25.81
C ASP A 25 1.75 -4.77 26.24
N LYS A 26 2.48 -5.67 25.56
CA LYS A 26 3.92 -5.87 25.79
C LYS A 26 4.75 -4.63 25.45
N LEU A 27 4.45 -3.94 24.34
CA LEU A 27 5.12 -2.69 23.96
C LEU A 27 4.91 -1.60 25.01
N SER A 28 3.72 -1.52 25.61
CA SER A 28 3.44 -0.57 26.71
C SER A 28 4.31 -0.82 27.95
N VAL A 29 4.74 -2.06 28.18
CA VAL A 29 5.66 -2.41 29.28
C VAL A 29 7.11 -2.12 28.92
N VAL A 30 7.52 -2.43 27.69
CA VAL A 30 8.92 -2.28 27.23
C VAL A 30 9.28 -0.84 26.90
N ASP A 31 8.32 -0.04 26.44
CA ASP A 31 8.48 1.36 26.07
C ASP A 31 7.37 2.21 26.72
N PRO A 32 7.47 2.47 28.04
CA PRO A 32 6.43 3.17 28.78
C PRO A 32 6.21 4.61 28.32
N GLU A 33 7.22 5.26 27.73
CA GLU A 33 7.10 6.62 27.19
C GLU A 33 6.09 6.70 26.05
N LYS A 34 5.87 5.59 25.34
CA LYS A 34 4.91 5.45 24.24
C LYS A 34 3.66 4.65 24.58
N ALA A 35 3.44 4.33 25.86
CA ALA A 35 2.29 3.54 26.30
C ALA A 35 0.95 4.12 25.82
N ASN A 36 0.77 5.45 25.85
CA ASN A 36 -0.44 6.10 25.38
C ASN A 36 -0.68 5.87 23.87
N ASP A 37 0.37 5.92 23.05
CA ASP A 37 0.29 5.68 21.60
C ASP A 37 -0.16 4.23 21.33
N TYR A 38 0.38 3.26 22.08
CA TYR A 38 0.00 1.85 21.96
C TYR A 38 -1.45 1.59 22.42
N GLN A 39 -1.90 2.23 23.50
CA GLN A 39 -3.29 2.13 23.96
C GLN A 39 -4.27 2.77 22.96
N ALA A 40 -3.93 3.92 22.39
CA ALA A 40 -4.72 4.55 21.34
C ALA A 40 -4.82 3.66 20.09
N TRP A 41 -3.72 3.01 19.70
CA TRP A 41 -3.72 2.02 18.62
C TRP A 41 -4.60 0.81 18.93
N LYS A 42 -4.54 0.28 20.15
CA LYS A 42 -5.39 -0.83 20.60
C LYS A 42 -6.88 -0.47 20.56
N ALA A 43 -7.23 0.76 20.96
CA ALA A 43 -8.59 1.28 20.84
C ALA A 43 -9.02 1.37 19.36
N HIS A 44 -8.15 1.85 18.47
CA HIS A 44 -8.43 1.90 17.03
C HIS A 44 -8.69 0.50 16.45
N LEU A 45 -7.91 -0.51 16.83
CA LEU A 45 -8.16 -1.90 16.43
C LEU A 45 -9.52 -2.45 16.90
N SER A 46 -10.13 -1.81 17.90
CA SER A 46 -11.46 -2.15 18.43
C SER A 46 -12.58 -1.27 17.89
N GLY A 47 -12.28 -0.39 16.91
CA GLY A 47 -13.26 0.45 16.22
C GLY A 47 -13.20 1.95 16.55
N ALA A 48 -12.25 2.41 17.37
CA ALA A 48 -12.06 3.85 17.58
C ALA A 48 -11.42 4.52 16.35
N SER A 49 -11.53 5.84 16.27
CA SER A 49 -10.88 6.66 15.24
C SER A 49 -9.37 6.44 15.17
N PHE A 50 -8.78 6.63 13.99
CA PHE A 50 -7.33 6.53 13.82
C PHE A 50 -6.59 7.59 14.66
N PRO A 51 -5.60 7.23 15.49
CA PRO A 51 -5.04 8.15 16.47
C PRO A 51 -4.07 9.20 15.88
N GLU A 52 -3.52 8.97 14.68
CA GLU A 52 -2.43 9.77 14.12
C GLU A 52 -2.69 10.22 12.67
N PRO A 53 -3.76 11.00 12.41
CA PRO A 53 -4.10 11.45 11.06
C PRO A 53 -2.95 12.24 10.43
N GLY A 54 -2.88 12.21 9.10
CA GLY A 54 -1.88 12.92 8.32
C GLY A 54 -1.29 12.11 7.18
N ASN A 55 -0.28 12.68 6.56
CA ASN A 55 0.38 12.18 5.38
C ASN A 55 1.80 11.71 5.68
N LYS A 56 2.25 10.62 5.05
CA LYS A 56 3.64 10.19 5.13
C LYS A 56 4.10 9.55 3.82
N TYR A 57 5.23 10.02 3.30
CA TYR A 57 5.93 9.36 2.21
C TYR A 57 7.06 8.48 2.73
N PHE A 58 7.00 7.18 2.43
CA PHE A 58 8.05 6.21 2.74
C PHE A 58 8.99 6.08 1.55
N TRP A 59 9.92 7.03 1.41
CA TRP A 59 10.77 7.19 0.21
C TRP A 59 11.66 5.98 -0.13
N LYS A 60 11.95 5.09 0.84
CA LYS A 60 12.69 3.85 0.60
C LYS A 60 11.82 2.71 0.07
N SER A 61 10.51 2.82 0.22
CA SER A 61 9.54 1.79 -0.18
C SER A 61 8.58 2.28 -1.26
N ASP A 62 8.75 3.53 -1.73
CA ASP A 62 7.96 4.14 -2.80
C ASP A 62 6.44 4.03 -2.57
N ILE A 63 6.01 4.26 -1.33
CA ILE A 63 4.59 4.29 -0.93
C ILE A 63 4.28 5.56 -0.13
N MET A 64 3.18 6.23 -0.47
CA MET A 64 2.60 7.32 0.32
C MET A 64 1.34 6.85 1.01
N THR A 65 1.18 7.18 2.29
CA THR A 65 -0.04 6.93 3.05
C THR A 65 -0.65 8.26 3.51
N HIS A 66 -1.97 8.33 3.50
CA HIS A 66 -2.75 9.47 3.91
C HIS A 66 -3.93 8.97 4.75
N ARG A 67 -3.98 9.41 6.00
CA ARG A 67 -4.83 8.82 7.02
C ARG A 67 -5.67 9.92 7.66
N GLY A 68 -6.95 9.66 7.83
CA GLY A 68 -7.84 10.52 8.60
C GLY A 68 -8.62 9.72 9.60
N GLU A 69 -9.64 10.35 10.16
CA GLU A 69 -10.45 9.74 11.23
C GLU A 69 -11.13 8.43 10.76
N ASN A 70 -11.73 8.47 9.57
CA ASN A 70 -12.59 7.43 9.01
C ASN A 70 -12.13 6.93 7.63
N TYR A 71 -10.88 7.21 7.26
CA TYR A 71 -10.33 6.76 5.98
C TYR A 71 -8.84 6.49 6.04
N TYR A 72 -8.40 5.61 5.14
CA TYR A 72 -7.02 5.38 4.78
C TYR A 72 -6.91 5.39 3.26
N LEU A 73 -6.02 6.22 2.74
CA LEU A 73 -5.64 6.25 1.34
C LEU A 73 -4.15 5.94 1.25
N SER A 74 -3.76 5.12 0.29
CA SER A 74 -2.36 5.01 -0.08
C SER A 74 -2.20 4.94 -1.59
N ALA A 75 -1.02 5.31 -2.06
CA ALA A 75 -0.59 5.09 -3.42
C ALA A 75 0.81 4.45 -3.38
N LYS A 76 0.93 3.27 -3.99
CA LYS A 76 2.19 2.55 -4.14
C LYS A 76 2.69 2.71 -5.57
N ILE A 77 3.87 3.30 -5.69
CA ILE A 77 4.58 3.48 -6.95
C ILE A 77 5.82 2.58 -6.98
N ILE A 78 6.60 2.67 -8.05
CA ILE A 78 7.88 1.99 -8.19
C ILE A 78 8.91 2.95 -8.80
N SER A 79 10.19 2.68 -8.56
CA SER A 79 11.32 3.35 -9.19
C SER A 79 12.52 2.42 -9.21
N LYS A 80 13.61 2.79 -9.91
CA LYS A 80 14.87 2.04 -9.91
C LYS A 80 15.48 1.75 -8.53
N ARG A 81 14.98 2.40 -7.47
CA ARG A 81 15.45 2.22 -6.08
C ARG A 81 14.74 1.06 -5.36
N THR A 82 13.65 0.54 -5.92
CA THR A 82 12.73 -0.33 -5.18
C THR A 82 12.44 -1.65 -5.90
N TYR A 83 12.21 -2.67 -5.08
CA TYR A 83 11.59 -3.93 -5.47
C TYR A 83 10.10 -3.76 -5.21
N GLY A 84 9.30 -3.65 -6.27
CA GLY A 84 7.89 -3.30 -6.15
C GLY A 84 7.04 -4.43 -5.56
N THR A 85 7.27 -5.66 -6.02
CA THR A 85 6.64 -6.88 -5.54
C THR A 85 7.45 -8.10 -6.01
N GLU A 86 7.14 -9.27 -5.50
CA GLU A 86 7.85 -10.49 -5.80
C GLU A 86 6.91 -11.66 -6.08
N CYS A 87 7.33 -12.56 -6.97
CA CYS A 87 6.76 -13.88 -7.17
C CYS A 87 7.86 -14.88 -6.87
N LEU A 88 7.66 -15.72 -5.86
CA LEU A 88 8.60 -16.73 -5.42
C LEU A 88 7.81 -17.92 -4.89
N ASN A 89 8.34 -19.13 -5.03
CA ASN A 89 7.71 -20.36 -4.54
C ASN A 89 6.27 -20.57 -5.06
N THR A 90 5.99 -20.17 -6.30
CA THR A 90 4.63 -20.22 -6.89
C THR A 90 3.61 -19.33 -6.15
N GLU A 91 4.07 -18.38 -5.35
CA GLU A 91 3.21 -17.38 -4.69
C GLU A 91 3.17 -16.08 -5.50
N ASN A 92 2.02 -15.39 -5.49
CA ASN A 92 1.81 -14.09 -6.17
C ASN A 92 2.06 -14.09 -7.68
N LEU A 93 1.57 -15.13 -8.37
CA LEU A 93 1.73 -15.34 -9.82
C LEU A 93 1.22 -14.18 -10.70
N LEU A 94 0.27 -13.38 -10.19
CA LEU A 94 -0.43 -12.33 -10.93
C LEU A 94 -0.20 -10.90 -10.37
N GLY A 95 0.77 -10.73 -9.48
CA GLY A 95 0.99 -9.48 -8.76
C GLY A 95 1.62 -8.33 -9.55
N TYR A 96 1.84 -8.43 -10.87
CA TYR A 96 2.71 -7.50 -11.61
C TYR A 96 2.30 -6.02 -11.48
N ASN A 97 1.01 -5.74 -11.40
CA ASN A 97 0.49 -4.38 -11.32
C ASN A 97 0.48 -3.79 -9.89
N LEU A 98 0.78 -4.57 -8.84
CA LEU A 98 0.73 -4.11 -7.44
C LEU A 98 1.57 -2.87 -7.12
N PRO A 99 2.78 -2.67 -7.68
CA PRO A 99 3.57 -1.47 -7.42
C PRO A 99 3.41 -0.39 -8.51
N LEU A 100 2.49 -0.57 -9.45
CA LEU A 100 2.34 0.30 -10.62
C LEU A 100 1.22 1.32 -10.43
N GLY A 101 1.33 2.11 -9.35
CA GLY A 101 0.35 3.13 -9.01
C GLY A 101 -0.91 2.57 -8.34
N ALA A 102 -0.77 1.44 -7.65
CA ALA A 102 -1.90 0.83 -6.97
C ALA A 102 -2.34 1.72 -5.80
N THR A 103 -3.65 1.93 -5.67
CA THR A 103 -4.25 2.73 -4.61
C THR A 103 -5.04 1.88 -3.65
N ASN A 104 -4.73 1.96 -2.36
CA ASN A 104 -5.52 1.29 -1.33
C ASN A 104 -6.46 2.31 -0.67
N ILE A 105 -7.76 2.05 -0.76
CA ILE A 105 -8.79 2.93 -0.21
C ILE A 105 -9.57 2.11 0.83
N LEU A 106 -9.41 2.48 2.10
CA LEU A 106 -10.15 1.87 3.20
C LEU A 106 -10.98 2.94 3.92
N THR A 107 -12.15 2.55 4.35
CA THR A 107 -13.07 3.29 5.22
C THR A 107 -13.37 2.44 6.46
N HIS A 108 -13.76 1.18 6.26
CA HIS A 108 -14.07 0.23 7.33
C HIS A 108 -12.96 -0.82 7.55
N GLY A 109 -11.91 -0.82 6.72
CA GLY A 109 -10.71 -1.64 6.87
C GLY A 109 -10.83 -3.08 6.38
N MET A 110 -11.94 -3.41 5.70
CA MET A 110 -12.30 -4.78 5.29
C MET A 110 -12.54 -4.90 3.78
N GLU A 111 -12.41 -3.81 3.03
CA GLU A 111 -12.69 -3.68 1.60
C GLU A 111 -11.96 -4.72 0.75
N TYR A 112 -10.72 -5.07 1.12
CA TYR A 112 -9.88 -6.03 0.39
C TYR A 112 -9.76 -7.39 1.08
N LYS A 113 -10.50 -7.64 2.16
CA LYS A 113 -10.35 -8.88 2.93
C LYS A 113 -10.85 -10.07 2.10
N GLY A 114 -9.93 -10.98 1.77
CA GLY A 114 -10.25 -12.24 1.11
C GLY A 114 -10.59 -12.14 -0.38
N ILE A 115 -10.44 -10.95 -1.00
CA ILE A 115 -10.84 -10.76 -2.40
C ILE A 115 -9.78 -11.24 -3.42
N TYR A 116 -8.53 -11.43 -2.99
CA TYR A 116 -7.39 -11.76 -3.87
C TYR A 116 -7.59 -12.97 -4.81
N PRO A 117 -8.29 -14.06 -4.40
CA PRO A 117 -8.56 -15.18 -5.30
C PRO A 117 -9.49 -14.85 -6.48
N THR A 118 -10.34 -13.81 -6.34
CA THR A 118 -11.29 -13.37 -7.37
C THR A 118 -10.96 -12.00 -7.94
N TRP A 119 -9.83 -11.42 -7.53
CA TRP A 119 -9.40 -10.11 -7.97
C TRP A 119 -9.01 -10.16 -9.46
N ASP A 120 -9.56 -9.24 -10.24
CA ASP A 120 -9.01 -8.97 -11.57
C ASP A 120 -7.66 -8.24 -11.42
N TRP A 121 -6.57 -9.00 -11.54
CA TRP A 121 -5.20 -8.52 -11.36
C TRP A 121 -4.72 -7.55 -12.45
N ILE A 122 -5.45 -7.41 -13.56
CA ILE A 122 -5.19 -6.34 -14.53
C ILE A 122 -5.92 -5.05 -14.14
N LYS A 123 -6.83 -5.08 -13.15
CA LYS A 123 -7.60 -3.94 -12.64
C LYS A 123 -7.38 -3.75 -11.14
N VAL A 124 -6.13 -3.90 -10.68
CA VAL A 124 -5.76 -3.45 -9.33
C VAL A 124 -6.14 -1.96 -9.22
N PRO A 125 -6.83 -1.52 -8.15
CA PRO A 125 -7.31 -0.15 -8.04
C PRO A 125 -6.18 0.86 -8.24
N GLY A 126 -6.45 1.92 -9.00
CA GLY A 126 -5.51 3.01 -9.25
C GLY A 126 -4.49 2.77 -10.36
N VAL A 127 -4.28 1.53 -10.81
CA VAL A 127 -3.26 1.24 -11.84
C VAL A 127 -3.71 1.68 -13.23
N THR A 128 -2.74 2.00 -14.08
CA THR A 128 -2.95 2.12 -15.53
C THR A 128 -2.24 0.94 -16.18
N SER A 129 -2.98 0.05 -16.83
CA SER A 129 -2.48 -1.26 -17.27
C SER A 129 -3.05 -1.66 -18.63
N ALA A 130 -2.30 -2.51 -19.35
CA ALA A 130 -2.78 -3.14 -20.57
C ALA A 130 -3.96 -4.08 -20.25
N GLN A 131 -4.94 -4.13 -21.16
CA GLN A 131 -6.14 -4.97 -21.01
C GLN A 131 -5.95 -6.34 -21.66
N ASP A 132 -4.83 -6.97 -21.37
CA ASP A 132 -4.49 -8.34 -21.77
C ASP A 132 -4.19 -9.20 -20.53
N THR A 133 -4.43 -10.51 -20.60
CA THR A 133 -4.28 -11.40 -19.43
C THR A 133 -2.83 -11.55 -18.96
N ASP A 134 -1.85 -11.22 -19.79
CA ASP A 134 -0.43 -11.36 -19.51
C ASP A 134 0.17 -10.11 -18.84
N ALA A 135 -0.59 -9.02 -18.80
CA ALA A 135 -0.24 -7.77 -18.12
C ALA A 135 -0.10 -7.95 -16.60
N ALA A 136 -0.82 -8.91 -16.01
CA ALA A 136 -0.71 -9.24 -14.59
C ALA A 136 0.38 -10.27 -14.26
N LYS A 137 0.84 -11.06 -15.24
CA LYS A 137 1.76 -12.17 -15.00
C LYS A 137 3.10 -11.68 -14.46
N MET A 138 3.49 -12.23 -13.31
CA MET A 138 4.78 -12.00 -12.71
C MET A 138 5.86 -12.85 -13.37
N PRO A 139 7.09 -12.32 -13.53
CA PRO A 139 8.24 -13.19 -13.69
C PRO A 139 8.50 -13.88 -12.35
N ASP A 140 8.96 -15.15 -12.33
CA ASP A 140 9.27 -15.90 -11.10
C ASP A 140 10.54 -15.37 -10.39
N LYS A 141 10.46 -14.11 -9.98
CA LYS A 141 11.47 -13.27 -9.34
C LYS A 141 10.83 -11.98 -8.82
N TYR A 142 11.66 -11.02 -8.44
CA TYR A 142 11.24 -9.67 -8.10
C TYR A 142 10.93 -8.82 -9.35
N LEU A 143 9.90 -7.98 -9.24
CA LEU A 143 9.69 -6.85 -10.13
C LEU A 143 10.49 -5.65 -9.59
N ILE A 144 11.59 -5.33 -10.27
CA ILE A 144 12.46 -4.20 -9.96
C ILE A 144 12.04 -3.01 -10.82
N GLY A 145 11.97 -1.82 -10.23
CA GLY A 145 11.66 -0.62 -11.00
C GLY A 145 12.73 -0.28 -12.03
N SER A 146 12.31 0.37 -13.12
CA SER A 146 13.18 0.78 -14.22
C SER A 146 13.14 2.28 -14.46
N ASN A 147 12.12 2.97 -13.95
CA ASN A 147 11.96 4.41 -14.06
C ASN A 147 12.84 5.16 -13.07
N ASP A 148 13.44 6.25 -13.55
CA ASP A 148 14.21 7.19 -12.72
C ASP A 148 13.28 8.09 -11.90
N PHE A 149 12.21 8.58 -12.54
CA PHE A 149 11.22 9.44 -11.91
C PHE A 149 10.16 8.62 -11.17
N GLY A 150 10.28 8.61 -9.86
CA GLY A 150 9.28 8.10 -8.93
C GLY A 150 9.63 8.69 -7.57
N GLY A 151 8.68 9.33 -6.91
CA GLY A 151 8.98 10.07 -5.69
C GLY A 151 7.76 10.78 -5.12
N GLY A 152 7.94 11.37 -3.94
CA GLY A 152 6.92 12.19 -3.33
C GLY A 152 7.49 13.16 -2.32
N VAL A 153 6.69 14.16 -1.99
CA VAL A 153 6.95 15.13 -0.92
C VAL A 153 5.77 15.11 0.05
N SER A 154 6.09 15.25 1.33
CA SER A 154 5.10 15.26 2.40
C SER A 154 5.56 16.27 3.46
N ASN A 155 4.62 17.05 3.98
CA ASN A 155 4.85 17.90 5.14
C ASN A 155 4.25 17.32 6.44
N GLY A 156 3.82 16.04 6.42
CA GLY A 156 3.13 15.40 7.53
C GLY A 156 1.60 15.55 7.51
N LEU A 157 1.06 16.54 6.79
CA LEU A 157 -0.39 16.81 6.72
C LEU A 157 -0.95 16.55 5.32
N ILE A 158 -0.29 17.06 4.30
CA ILE A 158 -0.60 16.84 2.88
C ILE A 158 0.64 16.30 2.17
N GLY A 159 0.43 15.70 1.01
CA GLY A 159 1.54 15.21 0.21
C GLY A 159 1.16 14.98 -1.24
N VAL A 160 2.18 14.85 -2.07
CA VAL A 160 2.04 14.40 -3.45
C VAL A 160 3.05 13.30 -3.72
N VAL A 161 2.61 12.24 -4.37
CA VAL A 161 3.48 11.18 -4.90
C VAL A 161 3.20 11.03 -6.40
N ALA A 162 4.26 10.89 -7.20
CA ALA A 162 4.15 10.77 -8.64
C ALA A 162 5.24 9.86 -9.20
N TYR A 163 4.96 9.25 -10.36
CA TYR A 163 5.94 8.44 -11.07
C TYR A 163 5.69 8.43 -12.58
N GLU A 164 6.75 8.16 -13.31
CA GLU A 164 6.70 7.81 -14.73
C GLU A 164 6.46 6.31 -14.86
N HIS A 165 5.31 5.96 -15.44
CA HIS A 165 4.96 4.59 -15.76
C HIS A 165 5.42 4.27 -17.18
N ASN A 166 6.25 3.25 -17.32
CA ASN A 166 6.60 2.66 -18.60
C ASN A 166 6.78 1.14 -18.44
N TYR A 167 5.66 0.42 -18.44
CA TYR A 167 5.62 -1.02 -18.17
C TYR A 167 4.64 -1.70 -19.11
N LYS A 168 4.99 -2.90 -19.60
CA LYS A 168 4.16 -3.70 -20.53
C LYS A 168 3.62 -2.87 -21.72
N ASN A 169 4.48 -2.03 -22.30
CA ASN A 169 4.16 -1.12 -23.42
C ASN A 169 3.09 -0.06 -23.13
N VAL A 170 2.76 0.19 -21.86
CA VAL A 170 1.89 1.27 -21.43
C VAL A 170 2.77 2.38 -20.85
N GLN A 171 2.55 3.60 -21.33
CA GLN A 171 3.24 4.81 -20.86
C GLN A 171 2.23 5.77 -20.23
N ALA A 172 2.56 6.32 -19.06
CA ALA A 172 1.74 7.33 -18.39
C ALA A 172 2.58 8.13 -17.39
N TYR A 173 2.14 9.36 -17.11
CA TYR A 173 2.58 10.12 -15.94
C TYR A 173 1.43 10.11 -14.93
N LYS A 174 1.68 9.56 -13.75
CA LYS A 174 0.66 9.40 -12.72
C LYS A 174 1.08 10.17 -11.47
N ALA A 175 0.16 10.93 -10.91
CA ALA A 175 0.35 11.70 -9.70
C ALA A 175 -0.86 11.52 -8.78
N TYR A 176 -0.62 11.61 -7.47
CA TYR A 176 -1.65 11.47 -6.46
C TYR A 176 -1.44 12.57 -5.43
N PHE A 177 -2.40 13.50 -5.36
CA PHE A 177 -2.38 14.63 -4.42
C PHE A 177 -3.28 14.29 -3.24
N MET A 178 -2.69 14.17 -2.06
CA MET A 178 -3.35 13.79 -0.82
C MET A 178 -3.63 15.06 0.00
N ILE A 179 -4.88 15.53 -0.04
CA ILE A 179 -5.29 16.82 0.52
C ILE A 179 -6.63 16.65 1.25
N GLY A 180 -6.70 17.11 2.51
CA GLY A 180 -7.93 16.95 3.31
C GLY A 180 -8.27 15.47 3.45
N ASP A 181 -9.50 15.09 3.14
CA ASP A 181 -10.00 13.71 3.11
C ASP A 181 -9.98 13.07 1.71
N ALA A 182 -9.30 13.70 0.75
CA ALA A 182 -9.32 13.31 -0.65
C ALA A 182 -7.93 12.90 -1.19
N MET A 183 -7.98 12.04 -2.21
CA MET A 183 -6.87 11.76 -3.12
C MET A 183 -7.30 12.17 -4.53
N VAL A 184 -6.64 13.20 -5.07
CA VAL A 184 -6.83 13.63 -6.46
C VAL A 184 -5.82 12.88 -7.33
N CYS A 185 -6.32 12.20 -8.36
CA CYS A 185 -5.55 11.31 -9.24
C CYS A 185 -5.51 11.82 -10.68
#